data_AF-A0A957F313-F1
#
_entry.id   AF-A0A957F313-F1
#
_cell.length_a   1.000
_cell.length_b   1.000
_cell.length_c   1.000
_cell.angle_alpha   90.00
_cell.angle_beta   90.00
_cell.angle_gamma   90.00
#
_symmetry.space_group_name_H-M   'P 1'
#
loop_
_entity.id
_entity.type
_entity.pdbx_description
1 polymer ?
#
loop_
_entity_poly.entity_id
_entity_poly.type
_entity_poly.pdbx_seq_one_letter_code
_entity_poly.pdbx_strand_id
1 'polypeptide(L)'
;SYAAIDSATGNLHVMLVNKGLDGETAVQIDLNNFTPQPQAAQYRLQNGVPGVELTAVDGAATSFATALPPYSITLLVLEPMN
;
A
#
# COMPACT_ATOMS: atom_id res chain seq x y z
N SER A 1 5.74 9.33 -0.11
CA SER A 1 4.53 8.60 0.32
C SER A 1 3.63 9.56 1.08
N TYR A 2 2.38 9.17 1.30
CA TYR A 2 1.41 9.84 2.18
C TYR A 2 0.69 8.77 2.99
N ALA A 3 0.30 9.08 4.23
CA ALA A 3 -0.47 8.18 5.08
C ALA A 3 -1.52 8.94 5.87
N ALA A 4 -2.72 8.36 6.04
CA ALA A 4 -3.81 8.92 6.83
C ALA A 4 -4.71 7.84 7.41
N ILE A 5 -5.26 8.09 8.59
CA ILE A 5 -6.30 7.25 9.19
C ILE A 5 -7.66 7.81 8.78
N ASP A 6 -8.52 6.96 8.24
CA ASP A 6 -9.94 7.27 8.06
C ASP A 6 -10.64 7.26 9.43
N SER A 7 -11.17 8.40 9.86
CA SER A 7 -11.82 8.53 11.16
C SER A 7 -13.14 7.77 11.29
N ALA A 8 -13.78 7.41 10.18
CA ALA A 8 -15.02 6.65 10.19
C ALA A 8 -14.79 5.14 10.39
N THR A 9 -13.73 4.61 9.77
CA THR A 9 -13.44 3.16 9.74
C THR A 9 -12.27 2.75 10.62
N GLY A 10 -11.36 3.68 10.95
CA GLY A 10 -10.09 3.40 11.58
C GLY A 10 -9.02 2.85 10.62
N ASN A 11 -9.33 2.70 9.33
CA ASN A 11 -8.40 2.17 8.33
C ASN A 11 -7.22 3.12 8.13
N LEU A 12 -6.01 2.56 8.07
CA LEU A 12 -4.82 3.28 7.64
C LEU A 12 -4.69 3.18 6.12
N HIS A 13 -4.73 4.33 5.46
CA HIS A 13 -4.49 4.48 4.03
C HIS A 13 -3.06 4.93 3.80
N VAL A 14 -2.27 4.16 3.04
CA VAL A 14 -0.89 4.50 2.67
C VAL A 14 -0.78 4.62 1.16
N MET A 15 -0.56 5.84 0.66
CA MET A 15 -0.35 6.11 -0.76
C MET A 15 1.15 6.22 -1.08
N LEU A 16 1.59 5.39 -2.01
CA LEU A 16 2.93 5.31 -2.54
C LEU A 16 2.91 5.76 -4.01
N VAL A 17 3.90 6.55 -4.41
CA VAL A 17 4.03 7.03 -5.78
C VAL A 17 5.45 6.72 -6.24
N ASN A 18 5.60 5.80 -7.19
CA ASN A 18 6.86 5.56 -7.85
C ASN A 18 6.96 6.45 -9.09
N LYS A 19 7.91 7.39 -9.06
CA LYS A 19 8.20 8.32 -10.17
C LYS A 19 9.37 7.84 -11.04
N GLY A 20 9.96 6.69 -10.71
CA GLY A 20 11.04 6.09 -11.47
C GLY A 20 10.60 5.68 -12.87
N LEU A 21 11.53 5.83 -13.80
CA LEU A 21 11.37 5.52 -15.22
C LEU A 21 11.53 4.03 -15.53
N ASP A 22 12.45 3.36 -14.81
CA ASP A 22 12.86 1.99 -15.09
C ASP A 22 12.95 1.17 -13.80
N GLY A 23 12.63 -0.12 -13.91
CA GLY A 23 12.73 -1.09 -12.82
C GLY A 23 11.65 -0.96 -11.73
N GLU A 24 11.35 -2.07 -11.08
CA GLU A 24 10.51 -2.06 -9.89
C GLU A 24 11.29 -1.51 -8.69
N THR A 25 10.61 -0.74 -7.84
CA THR A 25 11.15 -0.27 -6.56
C THR A 25 10.60 -1.12 -5.44
N ALA A 26 11.45 -1.91 -4.77
CA ALA A 26 11.07 -2.63 -3.57
C ALA A 26 10.87 -1.66 -2.40
N VAL A 27 9.76 -1.79 -1.68
CA VAL A 27 9.38 -0.94 -0.55
C VAL A 27 9.00 -1.79 0.65
N GLN A 28 9.64 -1.49 1.78
CA GLN A 28 9.23 -1.96 3.09
C GLN A 28 8.45 -0.86 3.81
N ILE A 29 7.37 -1.24 4.49
CA ILE A 29 6.50 -0.34 5.24
C ILE A 29 6.40 -0.86 6.66
N ASP A 30 7.06 -0.17 7.57
CA ASP A 30 7.03 -0.49 9.00
C ASP A 30 6.08 0.47 9.73
N LEU A 31 5.10 -0.09 10.40
CA LEU A 31 4.05 0.64 11.09
C LEU A 31 4.42 0.79 12.57
N ASN A 32 4.40 2.02 13.04
CA ASN A 32 4.55 2.33 14.46
C ASN A 32 3.21 2.84 15.00
N ASN A 33 2.81 2.34 16.16
CA ASN A 33 1.56 2.70 16.85
C ASN A 33 0.28 2.40 16.05
N PHE A 34 0.32 1.45 15.12
CA PHE A 34 -0.85 0.93 14.41
C PHE A 34 -0.69 -0.59 14.29
N THR A 35 -1.69 -1.34 14.74
CA THR A 35 -1.71 -2.81 14.62
C THR A 35 -2.74 -3.16 13.55
N PRO A 36 -2.33 -3.54 12.34
CA PRO A 36 -3.24 -3.90 11.26
C PRO A 36 -3.66 -5.37 11.33
N GLN A 37 -4.72 -5.70 10.60
CA GLN A 37 -4.97 -7.06 10.13
C GLN A 37 -3.77 -7.60 9.33
N PRO A 38 -3.56 -8.94 9.26
CA PRO A 38 -2.41 -9.53 8.59
C PRO A 38 -2.44 -9.38 7.05
N GLN A 39 -3.53 -8.88 6.48
CA GLN A 39 -3.67 -8.65 5.05
C GLN A 39 -4.18 -7.23 4.79
N ALA A 40 -3.63 -6.58 3.78
CA ALA A 40 -4.03 -5.26 3.31
C ALA A 40 -4.60 -5.35 1.89
N ALA A 41 -5.56 -4.48 1.57
CA ALA A 41 -5.99 -4.28 0.19
C ALA A 41 -5.01 -3.36 -0.53
N GLN A 42 -4.58 -3.73 -1.74
CA GLN A 42 -3.69 -2.95 -2.58
C GLN A 42 -4.38 -2.56 -3.88
N TYR A 43 -4.55 -1.26 -4.08
CA TYR A 43 -5.04 -0.66 -5.32
C TYR A 43 -3.86 -0.08 -6.08
N ARG A 44 -3.71 -0.40 -7.36
CA ARG A 44 -2.59 0.07 -8.16
C ARG A 44 -3.04 0.63 -9.50
N LEU A 45 -2.54 1.81 -9.81
CA LEU A 45 -2.60 2.42 -11.14
C LEU A 45 -1.18 2.50 -11.68
N GLN A 46 -0.93 1.97 -12.87
CA GLN A 46 0.41 1.98 -13.48
C GLN A 46 0.35 2.26 -14.97
N ASN A 47 1.44 2.81 -15.51
CA ASN A 47 1.55 3.10 -16.92
C ASN A 47 1.39 1.83 -17.78
N GLY A 48 0.64 1.92 -18.88
CA GLY A 48 0.42 0.82 -19.82
C GLY A 48 -0.60 -0.24 -19.39
N VAL A 49 -1.15 -0.17 -18.17
CA VAL A 49 -2.24 -1.06 -17.71
C VAL A 49 -3.55 -0.28 -17.65
N PRO A 50 -4.63 -0.79 -18.27
CA PRO A 50 -5.92 -0.12 -18.23
C PRO A 50 -6.58 -0.27 -16.86
N GLY A 51 -6.81 0.86 -16.18
CA GLY A 51 -7.60 0.92 -14.95
C GLY A 51 -6.80 0.67 -13.67
N VAL A 52 -7.52 0.48 -12.57
CA VAL A 52 -6.96 0.20 -11.25
C VAL A 52 -7.04 -1.29 -10.97
N GLU A 53 -5.89 -1.90 -10.71
CA GLU A 53 -5.80 -3.29 -10.26
C GLU A 53 -6.02 -3.36 -8.76
N LEU A 54 -6.77 -4.37 -8.29
CA LEU A 54 -6.97 -4.67 -6.87
C LEU A 54 -6.38 -6.04 -6.56
N THR A 55 -5.42 -6.06 -5.64
CA THR A 55 -4.81 -7.29 -5.10
C THR A 55 -4.79 -7.23 -3.57
N ALA A 56 -4.48 -8.36 -2.94
CA ALA A 56 -4.15 -8.41 -1.52
C ALA A 56 -2.63 -8.38 -1.34
N VAL A 57 -2.17 -7.85 -0.20
CA VAL A 57 -0.78 -7.94 0.25
C VAL A 57 -0.76 -8.52 1.66
N ASP A 58 -0.05 -9.61 1.82
CA ASP A 58 0.16 -10.22 3.13
C ASP A 58 1.25 -9.46 3.90
N GLY A 59 0.97 -9.16 5.16
CA GLY A 59 1.88 -8.52 6.09
C GLY A 59 2.49 -9.51 7.08
N ALA A 60 3.62 -9.13 7.65
CA ALA A 60 4.24 -9.81 8.78
C ALA A 60 4.14 -8.90 10.02
N ALA A 61 3.13 -9.15 10.86
CA ALA A 61 2.80 -8.32 12.02
C ALA A 61 2.55 -6.85 11.62
N THR A 62 3.43 -5.92 12.03
CA THR A 62 3.33 -4.49 11.74
C THR A 62 4.17 -4.06 10.53
N SER A 63 4.51 -5.00 9.64
CA SER A 63 5.37 -4.75 8.48
C SER A 63 4.77 -5.32 7.19
N PHE A 64 4.83 -4.54 6.11
CA PHE A 64 4.34 -4.91 4.78
C PHE A 64 5.43 -4.65 3.74
N ALA A 65 5.53 -5.55 2.77
CA ALA A 65 6.43 -5.42 1.63
C ALA A 65 5.63 -5.33 0.34
N THR A 66 6.03 -4.43 -0.56
CA THR A 66 5.47 -4.37 -1.92
C THR A 66 6.53 -3.92 -2.92
N ALA A 67 6.32 -4.26 -4.19
CA ALA A 67 7.13 -3.79 -5.30
C ALA A 67 6.32 -2.79 -6.12
N LEU A 68 6.88 -1.60 -6.34
CA LEU A 68 6.24 -0.53 -7.09
C LEU A 68 6.75 -0.51 -8.53
N PRO A 69 5.89 -0.77 -9.53
CA PRO A 69 6.28 -0.66 -10.94
C PRO A 69 6.68 0.78 -11.30
N PRO A 70 7.44 0.98 -12.40
CA PRO A 70 7.70 2.32 -12.94
C PRO A 70 6.41 3.11 -13.16
N TYR A 71 6.44 4.41 -12.91
CA TYR A 71 5.29 5.31 -13.06
C TYR A 71 3.98 4.75 -12.53
N SER A 72 3.97 4.42 -11.24
CA SER A 72 2.81 3.85 -10.57
C SER A 72 2.38 4.65 -9.35
N ILE A 73 1.09 4.56 -9.05
CA ILE A 73 0.46 4.99 -7.80
C ILE A 73 -0.13 3.74 -7.17
N THR A 74 0.29 3.44 -5.95
CA THR A 74 -0.21 2.32 -5.15
C THR A 74 -0.85 2.85 -3.87
N LEU A 75 -2.07 2.44 -3.59
CA LEU A 75 -2.76 2.70 -2.32
C LEU A 75 -2.91 1.38 -1.57
N LEU A 76 -2.34 1.31 -0.37
CA LEU A 76 -2.62 0.26 0.59
C LEU A 76 -3.70 0.74 1.55
N VAL A 77 -4.67 -0.13 1.81
CA VAL A 77 -5.70 0.06 2.83
C VAL A 77 -5.51 -1.05 3.87
N LEU A 78 -5.10 -0.65 5.07
CA LEU A 78 -4.85 -1.54 6.19
C LEU A 78 -5.96 -1.35 7.22
N GLU A 79 -6.71 -2.42 7.47
CA GLU A 79 -7.74 -2.43 8.51
C GLU A 79 -7.08 -2.62 9.89
N PRO A 80 -7.56 -1.95 10.95
CA PRO A 80 -7.03 -2.18 12.29
C PRO A 80 -7.38 -3.57 12.82
N MET A 81 -6.49 -4.13 13.63
CA MET A 81 -6.75 -5.33 14.41
C MET A 81 -7.65 -4.93 15.58
N ASN A 82 -8.90 -5.39 15.56
CA ASN A 82 -9.86 -5.18 16.65
C ASN A 82 -9.41 -5.84 17.95
#